data_AF-A0A925H1S5-F1
#
_entry.id   AF-A0A925H1S5-F1
#
_cell.length_a   1.000
_cell.length_b   1.000
_cell.length_c   1.000
_cell.angle_alpha   90.00
_cell.angle_beta   90.00
_cell.angle_gamma   90.00
#
_symmetry.space_group_name_H-M   'P 1'
#
loop_
_entity.id
_entity.type
_entity.pdbx_description
1 polymer ?
#
loop_
_entity_poly.entity_id
_entity_poly.type
_entity_poly.pdbx_seq_one_letter_code
_entity_poly.pdbx_strand_id
1 'polypeptide(L)'
;MWIIFALLSVALACARSHAEQKPSDKLRVLFVGNSLTYANDLPSMIEALAKSSGGKRLKHKSVALPDYGLEEHWNQGDARRLIAKGEWDVVVLQQGPSA
;
A
#
# COMPACT_ATOMS: atom_id res chain seq x y z
N MET A 1 23.74 29.28 -38.29
CA MET A 1 24.11 29.32 -36.86
C MET A 1 22.80 29.23 -36.05
N TRP A 2 22.66 28.24 -35.15
CA TRP A 2 21.62 28.11 -34.08
C TRP A 2 20.20 27.54 -34.36
N ILE A 3 19.95 26.66 -35.35
CA ILE A 3 18.61 25.98 -35.45
C ILE A 3 18.69 24.43 -35.50
N ILE A 4 19.85 23.81 -35.28
CA ILE A 4 20.00 22.33 -35.40
C ILE A 4 20.08 21.61 -34.04
N PHE A 5 20.12 22.32 -32.91
CA PHE A 5 20.37 21.71 -31.58
C PHE A 5 19.15 21.38 -30.71
N ALA A 6 17.91 21.52 -31.23
CA ALA A 6 16.69 21.37 -30.42
C ALA A 6 15.91 20.06 -30.66
N LEU A 7 16.52 19.05 -31.30
CA LEU A 7 15.84 17.78 -31.60
C LEU A 7 16.51 16.53 -30.98
N LEU A 8 17.51 16.70 -30.10
CA LEU A 8 18.25 15.57 -29.50
C LEU A 8 18.12 15.45 -27.98
N SER A 9 17.12 16.04 -27.34
CA SER A 9 16.98 16.02 -25.87
C SER A 9 15.61 15.64 -25.31
N VAL A 10 14.59 15.38 -26.14
CA VAL A 10 13.23 15.05 -25.65
C VAL A 10 12.95 13.54 -25.56
N ALA A 11 13.81 12.68 -26.11
CA ALA A 11 13.54 11.23 -26.16
C ALA A 11 13.95 10.44 -24.89
N LEU A 12 14.58 11.05 -23.89
CA LEU A 12 15.15 10.31 -22.75
C LEU A 12 14.29 10.28 -21.48
N ALA A 13 13.10 10.89 -21.48
CA ALA A 13 12.27 10.98 -20.27
C ALA A 13 11.27 9.82 -20.05
N CYS A 14 11.07 8.92 -21.03
CA CYS A 14 10.10 7.83 -20.92
C CYS A 14 10.70 6.45 -20.61
N ALA A 15 12.03 6.32 -20.57
CA ALA A 15 12.66 5.09 -20.08
C ALA A 15 12.71 5.11 -18.54
N ARG A 16 11.55 5.13 -17.88
CA ARG A 16 11.49 4.54 -16.54
C ARG A 16 11.78 3.07 -16.74
N SER A 17 13.01 2.66 -16.46
CA SER A 17 13.30 1.25 -16.21
C SER A 17 12.37 0.83 -15.07
N HIS A 18 11.25 0.18 -15.41
CA HIS A 18 10.63 -0.76 -14.50
C HIS A 18 11.67 -1.86 -14.34
N ALA A 19 12.61 -1.64 -13.41
CA ALA A 19 13.46 -2.70 -12.93
C ALA A 19 12.51 -3.83 -12.56
N GLU A 20 12.64 -4.95 -13.26
CA GLU A 20 11.83 -6.14 -13.06
C GLU A 20 12.06 -6.56 -11.60
N GLN A 21 11.16 -6.14 -10.72
CA GLN A 21 11.28 -6.45 -9.31
C GLN A 21 11.04 -7.95 -9.21
N LYS A 22 12.14 -8.70 -9.02
CA LYS A 22 12.08 -10.13 -8.73
C LYS A 22 10.98 -10.34 -7.68
N PRO A 23 10.00 -11.22 -7.94
CA PRO A 23 8.87 -11.36 -7.05
C PRO A 23 9.37 -11.55 -5.62
N SER A 24 9.06 -10.60 -4.75
CA SER A 24 9.38 -10.74 -3.34
C SER A 24 8.65 -11.98 -2.81
N ASP A 25 9.40 -12.86 -2.13
CA ASP A 25 8.87 -14.02 -1.40
C ASP A 25 7.97 -13.58 -0.22
N LYS A 26 7.96 -12.28 0.07
CA LYS A 26 7.20 -11.65 1.13
C LYS A 26 6.19 -10.64 0.56
N LEU A 27 4.95 -10.73 1.02
CA LEU A 27 3.88 -9.77 0.75
C LEU A 27 3.73 -8.82 1.94
N ARG A 28 3.84 -7.51 1.70
CA ARG A 28 3.67 -6.45 2.70
C ARG A 28 2.28 -5.85 2.57
N VAL A 29 1.48 -5.99 3.61
CA VAL A 29 0.07 -5.57 3.61
C VAL A 29 -0.16 -4.49 4.65
N LEU A 30 -0.76 -3.37 4.25
CA LEU A 30 -1.24 -2.36 5.18
C LEU A 30 -2.76 -2.49 5.32
N PHE A 31 -3.24 -2.70 6.55
CA PHE A 31 -4.65 -2.63 6.87
C PHE A 31 -5.00 -1.24 7.39
N VAL A 32 -6.03 -0.61 6.82
CA VAL A 32 -6.62 0.64 7.30
C VAL A 32 -8.08 0.36 7.60
N GLY A 33 -8.50 0.53 8.86
CA GLY A 33 -9.84 0.15 9.28
C GLY A 33 -10.17 0.58 10.70
N ASN A 34 -11.02 -0.18 11.38
CA ASN A 34 -11.53 0.21 12.69
C ASN A 34 -11.61 -0.95 13.69
N SER A 35 -12.49 -0.84 14.69
CA SER A 35 -12.75 -1.87 15.69
C SER A 35 -13.06 -3.24 15.10
N LEU A 36 -13.75 -3.32 13.96
CA LEU A 36 -13.98 -4.59 13.29
C LEU A 36 -12.67 -5.21 12.77
N THR A 37 -11.69 -4.39 12.41
CA THR A 37 -10.37 -4.86 11.99
C THR A 37 -9.54 -5.39 13.16
N TYR A 38 -9.41 -4.61 14.25
CA TYR A 38 -8.55 -5.02 15.37
C TYR A 38 -9.21 -5.99 16.35
N ALA A 39 -10.52 -5.90 16.59
CA ALA A 39 -11.19 -6.76 17.57
C ALA A 39 -11.31 -8.21 17.08
N ASN A 40 -11.34 -8.41 15.76
CA ASN A 40 -11.31 -9.73 15.13
C ASN A 40 -9.90 -10.19 14.74
N ASP A 41 -8.87 -9.39 15.04
CA ASP A 41 -7.47 -9.64 14.67
C ASP A 41 -7.30 -10.05 13.19
N LEU A 42 -8.03 -9.38 12.29
CA LEU A 42 -8.07 -9.71 10.86
C LEU A 42 -6.66 -9.74 10.24
N PRO A 43 -5.74 -8.78 10.54
CA PRO A 43 -4.40 -8.82 9.96
C PRO A 43 -3.63 -10.12 10.29
N SER A 44 -3.67 -10.56 11.55
CA SER A 44 -2.95 -11.77 11.98
C SER A 44 -3.64 -13.04 11.47
N MET A 45 -4.97 -13.06 11.42
CA MET A 45 -5.73 -14.18 10.83
C MET A 45 -5.36 -14.38 9.36
N ILE A 46 -5.25 -13.30 8.58
CA ILE A 46 -4.83 -13.38 7.18
C ILE A 46 -3.35 -13.80 7.05
N GLU A 47 -2.45 -13.36 7.94
CA GLU A 47 -1.07 -13.89 7.98
C GLU A 47 -1.04 -15.40 8.23
N ALA A 48 -1.86 -15.89 9.16
CA ALA A 48 -1.95 -17.31 9.48
C ALA A 48 -2.50 -18.14 8.31
N LEU A 49 -3.53 -17.64 7.60
CA LEU A 49 -4.10 -18.29 6.41
C LEU A 49 -3.12 -18.32 5.23
N ALA A 50 -2.38 -17.23 5.01
CA ALA A 50 -1.34 -17.20 3.99
C ALA A 50 -0.24 -18.24 4.28
N LYS A 51 0.13 -18.39 5.57
CA LYS A 51 1.11 -19.40 6.00
C LYS A 51 0.58 -20.82 5.81
N SER A 52 -0.67 -21.09 6.19
CA SER A 52 -1.24 -22.45 6.13
C SER A 52 -1.50 -22.92 4.69
N SER A 53 -1.82 -22.01 3.78
CA SER A 53 -2.05 -22.31 2.36
C SER A 53 -0.77 -22.57 1.55
N GLY A 54 0.42 -22.44 2.15
CA GLY A 54 1.69 -22.49 1.42
C GLY A 54 1.92 -21.28 0.51
N GLY A 55 1.18 -20.18 0.75
CA GLY A 55 1.31 -18.94 0.01
C GLY A 55 2.57 -18.14 0.37
N LYS A 56 2.67 -16.91 -0.18
CA LYS A 56 3.76 -15.98 0.14
C LYS A 56 3.80 -15.66 1.64
N ARG A 57 4.99 -15.42 2.17
CA ARG A 57 5.14 -14.95 3.56
C ARG A 57 4.47 -13.58 3.70
N LEU A 58 3.41 -13.49 4.47
CA LEU A 58 2.73 -12.21 4.69
C LEU A 58 3.38 -11.49 5.88
N LYS A 59 3.55 -10.17 5.76
CA LYS A 59 3.73 -9.29 6.92
C LYS A 59 2.77 -8.13 6.82
N HIS A 60 2.15 -7.83 7.94
CA HIS A 60 1.16 -6.77 8.01
C HIS A 60 1.58 -5.63 8.94
N LYS A 61 1.00 -4.48 8.66
CA LYS A 61 0.82 -3.39 9.64
C LYS A 61 -0.66 -3.00 9.62
N SER A 62 -1.14 -2.46 10.73
CA SER A 62 -2.51 -1.96 10.84
C SER A 62 -2.52 -0.52 11.33
N VAL A 63 -3.39 0.29 10.74
CA VAL A 63 -3.90 1.56 11.29
C VAL A 63 -5.39 1.36 11.49
N ALA A 64 -5.78 0.99 12.70
CA ALA A 64 -7.16 0.75 13.05
C ALA A 64 -7.54 1.51 14.31
N LEU A 65 -8.59 2.33 14.21
CA LEU A 65 -9.06 3.21 15.28
C LEU A 65 -10.55 2.94 15.55
N PRO A 66 -11.02 3.01 16.80
CA PRO A 66 -12.40 2.70 17.13
C PRO A 66 -13.34 3.60 16.31
N ASP A 67 -14.35 2.99 15.69
CA ASP A 67 -15.43 3.68 14.96
C ASP A 67 -15.03 4.57 13.76
N TYR A 68 -13.78 4.48 13.30
CA TYR A 68 -13.32 5.27 12.15
C TYR A 68 -13.89 4.78 10.82
N GLY A 69 -14.29 5.71 9.95
CA GLY A 69 -14.43 5.54 8.51
C GLY A 69 -13.16 5.95 7.74
N LEU A 70 -13.19 5.81 6.41
CA LEU A 70 -12.04 6.17 5.58
C LEU A 70 -11.81 7.69 5.50
N GLU A 71 -12.86 8.51 5.67
CA GLU A 71 -12.73 9.97 5.71
C GLU A 71 -11.93 10.43 6.94
N GLU A 72 -12.22 9.86 8.12
CA GLU A 72 -11.50 10.17 9.35
C GLU A 72 -10.03 9.77 9.23
N HIS A 73 -9.74 8.59 8.68
CA HIS A 73 -8.37 8.16 8.37
C HIS A 73 -7.67 9.09 7.37
N TRP A 74 -8.39 9.53 6.35
CA TRP A 74 -7.88 10.49 5.39
C TRP A 74 -7.51 11.79 6.11
N ASN A 75 -8.43 12.37 6.87
CA ASN A 75 -8.24 13.64 7.56
C ASN A 75 -7.11 13.56 8.61
N GLN A 76 -7.03 12.52 9.43
CA GLN A 76 -5.95 12.32 10.41
C GLN A 76 -4.57 12.12 9.75
N GLY A 77 -4.52 11.45 8.59
CA GLY A 77 -3.34 11.39 7.74
C GLY A 77 -2.28 10.35 8.11
N ASP A 78 -2.45 9.55 9.17
CA ASP A 78 -1.54 8.42 9.47
C ASP A 78 -1.54 7.38 8.35
N ALA A 79 -2.73 7.00 7.89
CA ALA A 79 -2.91 6.09 6.76
C ALA A 79 -2.24 6.66 5.49
N ARG A 80 -2.48 7.94 5.18
CA ARG A 80 -1.84 8.63 4.04
C ARG A 80 -0.32 8.60 4.12
N ARG A 81 0.26 8.92 5.28
CA ARG A 81 1.71 8.89 5.49
C ARG A 81 2.29 7.50 5.27
N LEU A 82 1.64 6.45 5.76
CA LEU A 82 2.13 5.08 5.55
C LEU A 82 2.00 4.64 4.09
N ILE A 83 0.89 4.95 3.42
CA ILE A 83 0.71 4.66 2.00
C ILE A 83 1.78 5.37 1.16
N ALA A 84 2.03 6.65 1.43
CA ALA A 84 3.02 7.46 0.70
C ALA A 84 4.47 6.97 0.85
N LYS A 85 4.80 6.18 1.89
CA LYS A 85 6.12 5.54 2.00
C LYS A 85 6.39 4.53 0.87
N GLY A 86 5.35 4.02 0.20
CA GLY A 86 5.51 3.13 -0.96
C GLY A 86 6.08 1.74 -0.62
N GLU A 87 6.04 1.33 0.64
CA GLU A 87 6.57 0.04 1.11
C GLU A 87 5.53 -1.08 1.10
N TRP A 88 4.32 -0.83 0.63
CA TRP A 88 3.20 -1.78 0.69
C TRP A 88 2.91 -2.34 -0.69
N ASP A 89 2.77 -3.66 -0.77
CA ASP A 89 2.37 -4.34 -2.01
C ASP A 89 0.83 -4.36 -2.13
N VAL A 90 0.13 -4.37 -0.99
CA VAL A 90 -1.34 -4.31 -0.90
C VAL A 90 -1.75 -3.38 0.24
N VAL A 91 -2.78 -2.57 -0.01
CA VAL A 91 -3.48 -1.80 1.02
C VAL A 91 -4.92 -2.32 1.10
N VAL A 92 -5.31 -2.81 2.28
CA VAL A 92 -6.67 -3.27 2.58
C VAL A 92 -7.40 -2.13 3.28
N LEU A 93 -8.53 -1.72 2.72
CA LEU A 93 -9.34 -0.62 3.23
C LEU A 93 -10.67 -1.17 3.73
N GLN A 94 -11.00 -0.89 4.99
CA GLN A 94 -12.30 -1.19 5.57
C GLN A 94 -13.04 0.13 5.85
N GLN A 95 -14.16 0.34 5.15
CA GLN A 95 -15.03 1.47 5.39
C GLN A 95 -15.78 1.29 6.72
N GLY A 96 -15.75 2.31 7.56
CA GLY A 96 -16.52 2.41 8.79
C GLY A 96 -17.82 3.20 8.60
N PRO A 97 -18.43 3.65 9.71
CA PRO A 97 -19.53 4.60 9.63
C PRO A 97 -19.10 5.85 8.85
N SER A 98 -20.01 6.39 8.06
CA SER A 98 -19.90 7.71 7.48
C SER A 98 -21.24 8.42 7.67
N ALA A 99 -21.18 9.72 7.95
CA ALA A 99 -22.36 10.58 7.94
C ALA A 99 -22.99 10.66 6.55
#